data_AF-A0A919Z7T4-F1
#
_entry.id   AF-A0A919Z7T4-F1
#
_cell.length_a   1.000
_cell.length_b   1.000
_cell.length_c   1.000
_cell.angle_alpha   90.00
_cell.angle_beta   90.00
_cell.angle_gamma   90.00
#
_symmetry.space_group_name_H-M   'P 1'
#
loop_
_entity.id
_entity.type
_entity.pdbx_description
1 polymer ?
#
loop_
_entity_poly.entity_id
_entity_poly.type
_entity_poly.pdbx_seq_one_letter_code
_entity_poly.pdbx_strand_id
1 'polypeptide(L)'
;MYRPIRGNGIRILIPMLFMLPGMSLIFNPDVSEPVWEFWIAFGIGMVFSIPLIWTTSYEVREDNRIYAKKNWGFVVAFVGILLIRLILRQELTNIDPMGKMALFMMVAFGYIIPWRIVSYIKFRRIQGTIPSV
;
A
#
# COMPACT_ATOMS: atom_id res chain seq x y z
N MET A 1 -10.99 18.41 11.80
CA MET A 1 -9.65 19.03 11.91
C MET A 1 -8.73 18.39 10.88
N TYR A 2 -8.33 19.11 9.83
CA TYR A 2 -7.35 18.60 8.85
C TYR A 2 -5.94 18.83 9.42
N ARG A 3 -5.17 17.75 9.63
CA ARG A 3 -3.79 17.87 10.11
C ARG A 3 -2.84 17.98 8.90
N PRO A 4 -2.00 19.03 8.83
CA PRO A 4 -1.02 19.17 7.76
C PRO A 4 0.06 18.10 7.86
N ILE A 5 0.58 17.67 6.71
CA ILE A 5 1.74 16.79 6.65
C ILE A 5 2.97 17.67 6.85
N ARG A 6 3.63 17.54 8.01
CA ARG A 6 4.81 18.34 8.39
C ARG A 6 6.12 17.66 8.03
N GLY A 7 7.13 18.47 7.71
CA GLY A 7 8.52 18.03 7.50
C GLY A 7 8.75 17.28 6.19
N ASN A 8 9.69 16.32 6.20
CA ASN A 8 10.13 15.60 5.00
C ASN A 8 9.13 14.57 4.46
N GLY A 9 7.94 14.39 5.06
CA GLY A 9 6.93 13.45 4.58
C GLY A 9 7.22 11.97 4.85
N ILE A 10 8.27 11.63 5.60
CA ILE A 10 8.65 10.24 5.97
C ILE A 10 7.47 9.47 6.60
N ARG A 11 6.55 10.18 7.27
CA ARG A 11 5.34 9.56 7.84
C ARG A 11 4.44 8.87 6.81
N ILE A 12 4.54 9.24 5.53
CA ILE A 12 3.82 8.59 4.44
C ILE A 12 4.38 7.18 4.19
N LEU A 13 5.66 6.91 4.49
CA LEU A 13 6.30 5.61 4.29
C LEU A 13 6.18 4.67 5.50
N ILE A 14 5.77 5.18 6.67
CA ILE A 14 5.59 4.40 7.90
C ILE A 14 4.82 3.08 7.69
N PRO A 15 3.73 3.01 6.90
CA PRO A 15 3.03 1.76 6.66
C PRO A 15 3.91 0.63 6.08
N MET A 16 4.96 0.96 5.34
CA MET A 16 5.92 -0.03 4.82
C MET A 16 6.76 -0.64 5.96
N LEU A 17 7.18 0.18 6.93
CA LEU A 17 7.94 -0.28 8.09
C LEU A 17 7.10 -1.21 8.97
N PHE A 18 5.82 -0.91 9.14
CA PHE A 18 4.89 -1.77 9.88
C PHE A 18 4.63 -3.13 9.19
N MET A 19 4.94 -3.27 7.90
CA MET A 19 4.78 -4.53 7.19
C MET A 19 6.00 -5.46 7.33
N LEU A 20 7.16 -4.95 7.76
CA LEU A 20 8.40 -5.73 7.91
C LEU A 20 8.24 -7.02 8.74
N PRO A 21 7.49 -7.05 9.87
CA PRO A 21 7.32 -8.28 10.63
C PRO A 21 6.74 -9.44 9.81
N GLY A 22 5.84 -9.18 8.86
CA GLY A 22 5.30 -10.28 8.04
C GLY A 22 6.18 -10.70 6.88
N MET A 23 7.36 -10.10 6.68
CA MET A 23 8.40 -10.78 5.88
C MET A 23 8.77 -12.13 6.49
N SER A 24 8.73 -12.26 7.82
CA SER A 24 9.01 -13.54 8.50
C SER A 24 8.07 -14.67 8.04
N LEU A 25 6.83 -14.34 7.65
CA LEU A 25 5.88 -15.32 7.12
C LEU A 25 6.30 -15.83 5.74
N ILE A 26 6.97 -14.99 4.93
CA ILE A 26 7.41 -15.34 3.57
C ILE A 26 8.68 -16.19 3.60
N PHE A 27 9.58 -15.92 4.55
CA PHE A 27 10.83 -16.67 4.73
C PHE A 27 10.72 -17.84 5.70
N ASN A 28 9.51 -18.20 6.13
CA ASN A 28 9.33 -19.31 7.04
C ASN A 28 9.58 -20.65 6.30
N PRO A 29 10.42 -21.55 6.83
CA PRO A 29 10.68 -22.86 6.24
C PRO A 29 9.45 -23.77 6.09
N ASP A 30 8.37 -23.51 6.84
CA ASP A 30 7.10 -24.25 6.75
C ASP A 30 6.29 -23.88 5.49
N VAL A 31 6.68 -22.81 4.79
CA VAL A 31 6.07 -22.38 3.52
C VAL A 31 6.72 -23.16 2.38
N SER A 32 5.96 -24.09 1.82
CA SER A 32 6.41 -24.98 0.74
C SER A 32 5.97 -24.51 -0.66
N GLU A 33 5.32 -23.35 -0.73
CA GLU A 33 4.78 -22.79 -1.96
C GLU A 33 5.90 -22.41 -2.94
N PRO A 34 5.73 -22.71 -4.22
CA PRO A 34 6.76 -22.45 -5.21
C PRO A 34 6.94 -20.95 -5.45
N VAL A 35 8.18 -20.54 -5.71
CA VAL A 35 8.59 -19.13 -5.86
C VAL A 35 7.79 -18.37 -6.93
N TRP A 36 7.31 -19.04 -7.98
CA TRP A 36 6.53 -18.40 -9.03
C TRP A 36 5.15 -17.90 -8.54
N GLU A 37 4.55 -18.55 -7.55
CA GLU A 37 3.29 -18.09 -6.95
C GLU A 37 3.47 -16.76 -6.22
N PHE A 38 4.62 -16.56 -5.58
CA PHE A 38 4.98 -15.29 -4.94
C PHE A 38 5.11 -14.15 -5.96
N TRP A 39 5.69 -14.40 -7.13
CA TRP A 39 5.78 -13.40 -8.19
C TRP A 39 4.41 -13.01 -8.74
N ILE A 40 3.52 -13.99 -8.93
CA ILE A 40 2.14 -13.72 -9.35
C ILE A 40 1.38 -12.93 -8.27
N ALA A 41 1.49 -13.35 -7.01
CA ALA A 41 0.88 -12.66 -5.87
C ALA A 41 1.36 -11.19 -5.77
N PHE A 42 2.67 -10.97 -5.90
CA PHE A 42 3.25 -9.63 -5.93
C PHE A 42 2.73 -8.81 -7.13
N GLY A 43 2.65 -9.42 -8.32
CA GLY A 43 2.09 -8.81 -9.52
C GLY A 43 0.64 -8.38 -9.36
N ILE A 44 -0.22 -9.25 -8.80
CA ILE A 44 -1.61 -8.92 -8.47
C ILE A 44 -1.68 -7.75 -7.49
N GLY A 45 -0.83 -7.74 -6.47
CA GLY A 45 -0.69 -6.61 -5.55
C GLY A 45 -0.32 -5.32 -6.28
N MET A 46 0.64 -5.35 -7.19
CA MET A 46 1.02 -4.16 -7.98
C MET A 46 -0.15 -3.62 -8.80
N VAL A 47 -0.98 -4.49 -9.40
CA VAL A 47 -2.20 -4.06 -10.10
C VAL A 47 -3.18 -3.38 -9.15
N PHE A 48 -3.39 -3.93 -7.95
CA PHE A 48 -4.24 -3.30 -6.93
C PHE A 48 -3.68 -1.97 -6.39
N SER A 49 -2.38 -1.72 -6.53
CA SER A 49 -1.79 -0.42 -6.17
C SER A 49 -2.26 0.73 -7.07
N ILE A 50 -2.61 0.46 -8.33
CA ILE A 50 -2.98 1.47 -9.33
C ILE A 50 -4.14 2.35 -8.86
N PRO A 51 -5.31 1.81 -8.48
CA PRO A 51 -6.43 2.63 -8.01
C PRO A 51 -6.10 3.38 -6.71
N LEU A 52 -5.32 2.79 -5.80
CA LEU A 52 -4.86 3.44 -4.56
C LEU A 52 -3.97 4.65 -4.86
N ILE A 53 -3.03 4.50 -5.81
CA ILE A 53 -2.15 5.57 -6.26
C ILE A 53 -2.96 6.68 -6.92
N TRP A 54 -3.87 6.33 -7.82
CA TRP A 54 -4.65 7.31 -8.57
C TRP A 54 -5.56 8.12 -7.65
N THR A 55 -6.15 7.47 -6.65
CA THR A 55 -7.03 8.13 -5.68
C THR A 55 -6.28 8.95 -4.63
N THR A 56 -4.98 8.72 -4.44
CA THR A 56 -4.14 9.48 -3.51
C THR A 56 -3.60 10.75 -4.17
N SER A 57 -4.06 11.90 -3.66
CA SER A 57 -3.65 13.24 -4.13
C SER A 57 -3.43 14.18 -2.95
N TYR A 58 -2.63 15.21 -3.17
CA TYR A 58 -2.32 16.24 -2.17
C TYR A 58 -2.64 17.63 -2.73
N GLU A 59 -2.95 18.55 -1.82
CA GLU A 59 -3.25 19.95 -2.13
C GLU A 59 -2.46 20.87 -1.19
N VAL A 60 -2.03 22.01 -1.72
CA VAL A 60 -1.47 23.11 -0.92
C VAL A 60 -2.62 24.05 -0.58
N ARG A 61 -2.75 24.42 0.68
CA ARG A 61 -3.75 25.41 1.13
C ARG A 61 -3.09 26.76 1.42
N GLU A 62 -3.90 27.77 1.70
CA GLU A 62 -3.50 29.16 1.97
C GLU A 62 -2.38 29.29 3.02
N ASP A 63 -2.31 28.37 3.99
CA ASP A 63 -1.24 28.31 5.00
C ASP A 63 0.15 27.92 4.44
N ASN A 64 0.32 27.74 3.12
CA ASN A 64 1.48 27.12 2.48
C ASN A 64 1.83 25.74 3.06
N ARG A 65 0.82 25.00 3.53
CA ARG A 65 0.95 23.65 4.08
C ARG A 65 0.32 22.63 3.16
N ILE A 66 0.91 21.44 3.13
CA ILE A 66 0.44 20.32 2.30
C ILE A 66 -0.55 19.48 3.10
N TYR A 67 -1.71 19.22 2.48
CA TYR A 67 -2.76 18.39 3.03
C TYR A 67 -3.08 17.24 2.07
N ALA A 68 -3.48 16.10 2.61
CA ALA A 68 -4.02 15.02 1.80
C ALA A 68 -5.42 15.41 1.33
N LYS A 69 -5.67 15.35 0.02
CA LYS A 69 -6.99 15.63 -0.55
C LYS A 69 -7.96 14.54 -0.15
N LYS A 70 -9.14 14.92 0.35
CA LYS A 70 -10.21 13.96 0.64
C LYS A 70 -10.71 13.39 -0.69
N ASN A 71 -10.47 12.11 -0.92
CA ASN A 71 -10.98 11.40 -2.09
C ASN A 71 -11.82 10.21 -1.64
N TRP A 72 -13.12 10.24 -1.91
CA TRP A 72 -14.00 9.12 -1.54
C TRP A 72 -13.65 7.86 -2.35
N GLY A 73 -13.11 8.02 -3.55
CA GLY A 73 -12.58 6.92 -4.36
C GLY A 73 -11.46 6.15 -3.68
N PHE A 74 -10.70 6.77 -2.77
CA PHE A 74 -9.69 6.07 -1.98
C PHE A 74 -10.32 5.02 -1.06
N VAL A 75 -11.42 5.38 -0.38
CA VAL A 75 -12.16 4.47 0.49
C VAL A 75 -12.78 3.35 -0.33
N VAL A 76 -13.39 3.69 -1.48
CA VAL A 76 -13.98 2.68 -2.39
C VAL A 76 -12.92 1.70 -2.90
N ALA A 77 -11.75 2.19 -3.35
CA ALA A 77 -10.65 1.34 -3.80
C ALA A 77 -10.15 0.41 -2.68
N PHE A 78 -10.00 0.96 -1.46
CA PHE A 78 -9.56 0.17 -0.31
C PHE A 78 -10.59 -0.91 0.08
N VAL A 79 -11.87 -0.57 0.11
CA VAL A 79 -12.97 -1.52 0.39
C VAL A 79 -13.04 -2.58 -0.71
N GLY A 80 -12.89 -2.21 -1.98
CA GLY A 80 -12.85 -3.16 -3.10
C GLY A 80 -11.74 -4.19 -2.95
N ILE A 81 -10.52 -3.74 -2.59
CA ILE A 81 -9.39 -4.64 -2.31
C ILE A 81 -9.70 -5.56 -1.12
N LEU A 82 -10.32 -5.05 -0.06
CA LEU A 82 -10.72 -5.88 1.09
C LEU A 82 -11.75 -6.94 0.71
N LEU A 83 -12.77 -6.59 -0.09
CA LEU A 83 -13.77 -7.56 -0.56
C LEU A 83 -13.15 -8.65 -1.43
N ILE A 84 -12.31 -8.26 -2.39
CA ILE A 84 -11.55 -9.22 -3.21
C ILE A 84 -10.72 -10.14 -2.32
N ARG A 85 -10.10 -9.60 -1.27
CA ARG A 85 -9.30 -10.38 -0.31
C ARG A 85 -10.12 -11.42 0.45
N LEU A 86 -11.37 -11.10 0.80
CA LEU A 86 -12.27 -12.04 1.47
C LEU A 86 -12.70 -13.17 0.52
N ILE A 87 -13.00 -12.83 -0.73
CA ILE A 87 -13.37 -13.81 -1.77
C ILE A 87 -12.18 -14.75 -2.05
N LEU A 88 -11.00 -14.20 -2.34
CA LEU A 88 -9.80 -15.01 -2.61
C LEU A 88 -9.45 -15.95 -1.45
N ARG A 89 -9.74 -15.55 -0.20
CA ARG A 89 -9.48 -16.40 0.97
C ARG A 89 -10.33 -17.67 0.96
N GLN A 90 -11.57 -17.57 0.47
CA GLN A 90 -12.54 -18.67 0.40
C GLN A 90 -12.18 -19.65 -0.72
N GLU A 91 -11.73 -19.14 -1.87
CA GLU A 91 -11.38 -20.00 -3.02
C GLU A 91 -10.12 -20.85 -2.77
N LEU A 92 -9.17 -20.36 -1.98
CA LEU A 92 -7.89 -21.04 -1.75
C LEU A 92 -7.96 -22.13 -0.66
N THR A 93 -9.13 -22.70 -0.36
CA THR A 93 -9.33 -23.61 0.81
C THR A 93 -8.41 -24.84 0.82
N ASN A 94 -7.88 -25.26 -0.32
CA ASN A 94 -7.02 -26.45 -0.45
C ASN A 94 -5.51 -26.20 -0.21
N ILE A 95 -5.08 -24.95 -0.04
CA ILE A 95 -3.68 -24.61 0.25
C ILE A 95 -3.43 -24.66 1.75
N ASP A 96 -2.22 -25.07 2.13
CA ASP A 96 -1.77 -25.03 3.52
C ASP A 96 -2.04 -23.64 4.15
N PRO A 97 -2.59 -23.58 5.37
CA PRO A 97 -2.91 -22.31 6.01
C PRO A 97 -1.72 -21.34 6.10
N MET A 98 -0.51 -21.85 6.32
CA MET A 98 0.70 -21.04 6.46
C MET A 98 1.14 -20.46 5.12
N GLY A 99 1.18 -21.31 4.09
CA GLY A 99 1.47 -20.90 2.72
C GLY A 99 0.51 -19.88 2.17
N LYS A 100 -0.79 -20.09 2.43
CA LYS A 100 -1.84 -19.11 2.14
C LYS A 100 -1.52 -17.77 2.81
N MET A 101 -1.20 -17.75 4.11
CA MET A 101 -0.83 -16.51 4.80
C MET A 101 0.37 -15.81 4.16
N ALA A 102 1.41 -16.56 3.77
CA ALA A 102 2.59 -16.02 3.11
C ALA A 102 2.25 -15.36 1.75
N LEU A 103 1.45 -16.02 0.92
CA LEU A 103 0.98 -15.46 -0.37
C LEU A 103 0.12 -14.22 -0.17
N PHE A 104 -0.82 -14.24 0.79
CA PHE A 104 -1.62 -13.06 1.12
C PHE A 104 -0.79 -11.89 1.64
N MET A 105 0.31 -12.18 2.33
CA MET A 105 1.26 -11.18 2.78
C MET A 105 2.06 -10.62 1.60
N MET A 106 2.45 -11.47 0.64
CA MET A 106 3.13 -11.04 -0.58
C MET A 106 2.25 -10.12 -1.44
N VAL A 107 0.95 -10.41 -1.59
CA VAL A 107 -0.01 -9.47 -2.23
C VAL A 107 -0.01 -8.12 -1.51
N ALA A 108 0.02 -8.13 -0.17
CA ALA A 108 0.06 -6.91 0.63
C ALA A 108 1.31 -6.06 0.38
N PHE A 109 2.48 -6.69 0.33
CA PHE A 109 3.69 -6.02 -0.10
C PHE A 109 3.55 -5.45 -1.51
N GLY A 110 3.00 -6.24 -2.44
CA GLY A 110 2.77 -5.86 -3.82
C GLY A 110 1.95 -4.59 -3.99
N TYR A 111 0.90 -4.34 -3.18
CA TYR A 111 0.13 -3.09 -3.29
C TYR A 111 0.64 -1.95 -2.40
N ILE A 112 1.17 -2.23 -1.19
CA ILE A 112 1.58 -1.19 -0.23
C ILE A 112 2.85 -0.49 -0.68
N ILE A 113 3.84 -1.25 -1.15
CA ILE A 113 5.15 -0.71 -1.52
C ILE A 113 5.01 0.34 -2.64
N PRO A 114 4.52 0.00 -3.85
CA PRO A 114 4.40 0.97 -4.93
C PRO A 114 3.47 2.12 -4.55
N TRP A 115 2.36 1.85 -3.86
CA TRP A 115 1.43 2.90 -3.47
C TRP A 115 2.08 3.94 -2.54
N ARG A 116 2.81 3.50 -1.51
CA ARG A 116 3.43 4.41 -0.54
C ARG A 116 4.62 5.15 -1.14
N ILE A 117 5.42 4.49 -1.98
CA ILE A 117 6.51 5.12 -2.72
C ILE A 117 5.96 6.22 -3.63
N VAL A 118 4.96 5.93 -4.46
CA VAL A 118 4.40 6.93 -5.38
C VAL A 118 3.68 8.05 -4.63
N SER A 119 2.99 7.74 -3.53
CA SER A 119 2.39 8.75 -2.64
C SER A 119 3.44 9.71 -2.08
N TYR A 120 4.58 9.18 -1.64
CA TYR A 120 5.71 9.97 -1.16
C TYR A 120 6.33 10.84 -2.26
N ILE A 121 6.49 10.30 -3.47
CA ILE A 121 6.99 11.06 -4.63
C ILE A 121 6.04 12.22 -4.98
N LYS A 122 4.72 11.97 -5.01
CA LYS A 122 3.70 13.01 -5.24
C LYS A 122 3.79 14.12 -4.19
N PHE A 123 3.95 13.75 -2.92
CA PHE A 123 4.14 14.70 -1.82
C PHE A 123 5.41 15.55 -2.04
N ARG A 124 6.56 14.92 -2.33
CA ARG A 124 7.84 15.62 -2.54
C ARG A 124 7.80 16.55 -3.75
N ARG A 125 7.09 16.17 -4.82
CA ARG A 125 6.88 17.03 -5.99
C ARG A 125 6.14 18.32 -5.63
N ILE A 126 5.07 18.21 -4.83
CA ILE A 126 4.31 19.37 -4.36
C ILE A 126 5.09 20.19 -3.33
N GLN A 127 5.89 19.53 -2.49
CA GLN A 127 6.77 20.23 -1.56
C GLN A 127 7.81 21.11 -2.28
N GLY A 128 8.34 20.66 -3.41
CA GLY A 128 9.27 21.44 -4.22
C GLY A 128 8.64 22.63 -4.95
N THR A 129 7.31 22.68 -5.10
CA THR A 129 6.62 23.82 -5.72
C THR A 129 6.27 24.93 -4.73
N ILE A 130 6.45 24.72 -3.43
CA ILE A 130 6.21 25.75 -2.41
C ILE A 130 7.47 26.61 -2.30
N PRO A 131 7.39 27.94 -2.52
CA PRO A 131 8.55 28.81 -2.37
C PRO A 131 9.07 28.75 -0.93
N SER A 132 10.38 28.58 -0.78
CA SER A 132 11.07 28.68 0.51
C SER A 132 11.00 30.14 0.97
N VAL A 133 10.08 30.43 1.89
CA VAL A 133 10.06 31.69 2.65
C VAL A 133 11.15 31.67 3.70
#